data_AF-A0AAV0BUI6-F1
#
_entry.id   AF-A0AAV0BUI6-F1
#
_cell.length_a   1.000
_cell.length_b   1.000
_cell.length_c   1.000
_cell.angle_alpha   90.00
_cell.angle_beta   90.00
_cell.angle_gamma   90.00
#
_symmetry.space_group_name_H-M   'P 1'
#
loop_
_entity.id
_entity.type
_entity.pdbx_description
1 polymer ?
#
loop_
_entity_poly.entity_id
_entity_poly.type
_entity_poly.pdbx_seq_one_letter_code
_entity_poly.pdbx_strand_id
1 'polypeptide(L)'
;TDTQKIGVGITSAGVMFLMLGSMLFFDGPLLALGNILFLTGITIVIGPKKTFYFFSRRNKVRGTICFITGIVLSVWVFFFFFFLSSHSLLQF
;
A
#
# COMPACT_ATOMS: atom_id res chain seq x y z
N THR A 1 14.33 -16.36 20.75
CA THR A 1 14.60 -16.84 19.38
C THR A 1 15.14 -15.68 18.56
N ASP A 2 16.43 -15.67 18.26
CA ASP A 2 17.14 -14.59 17.56
C ASP A 2 16.50 -14.20 16.22
N THR A 3 15.90 -15.19 15.55
CA THR A 3 15.14 -15.03 14.30
C THR A 3 13.93 -14.09 14.46
N GLN A 4 13.23 -14.11 15.60
CA GLN A 4 12.08 -13.23 15.83
C GLN A 4 12.52 -11.76 15.99
N LYS A 5 13.67 -11.52 16.62
CA LYS A 5 14.21 -10.17 16.80
C LYS A 5 14.56 -9.53 15.46
N ILE A 6 15.14 -10.33 14.55
CA ILE A 6 15.40 -9.95 13.16
C ILE A 6 14.09 -9.74 12.39
N GLY A 7 13.12 -10.64 12.54
CA GLY A 7 11.82 -10.53 11.87
C GLY A 7 11.03 -9.28 12.25
N VAL A 8 11.07 -8.88 13.52
CA VAL A 8 10.44 -7.63 14.00
C VAL A 8 11.09 -6.41 13.34
N GLY A 9 12.42 -6.38 13.21
CA GLY A 9 13.13 -5.29 12.54
C GLY A 9 12.79 -5.16 11.05
N ILE A 10 12.65 -6.28 10.35
CA ILE A 10 12.27 -6.29 8.92
C ILE A 10 10.79 -5.86 8.76
N THR A 11 9.93 -6.28 9.69
CA THR A 11 8.50 -5.91 9.67
C THR A 11 8.33 -4.40 9.86
N SER A 12 9.01 -3.81 10.85
CA SER A 12 8.95 -2.36 11.09
C SER A 12 9.53 -1.55 9.92
N ALA A 13 10.60 -2.03 9.28
CA ALA A 13 11.14 -1.44 8.06
C ALA A 13 10.13 -1.44 6.90
N GLY A 14 9.36 -2.53 6.73
CA GLY A 14 8.29 -2.61 5.73
C GLY A 14 7.15 -1.63 5.97
N VAL A 15 6.72 -1.45 7.23
CA VAL A 15 5.72 -0.44 7.61
C VAL A 15 6.24 0.97 7.35
N MET A 16 7.50 1.25 7.67
CA MET A 16 8.16 2.53 7.38
C MET A 16 8.13 2.86 5.89
N PHE A 17 8.50 1.89 5.03
CA PHE A 17 8.46 2.07 3.58
C PHE A 17 7.05 2.24 3.02
N LEU A 18 6.06 1.56 3.59
CA LEU A 18 4.64 1.75 3.24
C LEU A 18 4.15 3.16 3.61
N MET A 19 4.53 3.67 4.79
CA MET A 19 4.24 5.05 5.19
C MET A 19 4.94 6.07 4.29
N LEU A 20 6.23 5.87 4.00
CA LEU A 20 7.01 6.71 3.09
C LEU A 20 6.40 6.74 1.69
N GLY A 21 6.01 5.59 1.12
CA GLY A 21 5.37 5.54 -0.19
C GLY A 21 4.00 6.22 -0.23
N SER A 22 3.27 6.21 0.89
CA SER A 22 2.02 6.97 1.02
C SER A 22 2.26 8.49 1.11
N MET A 23 3.36 8.93 1.74
CA MET A 23 3.71 10.35 1.85
C MET A 23 4.32 10.89 0.54
N LEU A 24 5.04 10.05 -0.21
CA LEU A 24 5.68 10.38 -1.48
C LEU A 24 4.70 10.15 -2.66
N PHE A 25 3.56 10.86 -2.65
CA PHE A 25 2.58 10.88 -3.76
C PHE A 25 2.13 9.51 -4.31
N PHE A 26 2.13 8.45 -3.48
CA PHE A 26 1.86 7.07 -3.90
C PHE A 26 2.86 6.55 -4.95
N ASP A 27 4.16 6.72 -4.70
CA ASP A 27 5.21 6.08 -5.50
C ASP A 27 5.08 4.54 -5.48
N GLY A 28 4.63 3.98 -6.60
CA GLY A 28 4.39 2.55 -6.80
C GLY A 28 5.56 1.62 -6.41
N PRO A 29 6.83 1.97 -6.72
CA PRO A 29 7.99 1.16 -6.31
C PRO A 29 8.17 1.08 -4.80
N LEU A 30 8.00 2.20 -4.08
CA LEU A 30 8.17 2.28 -2.63
C LEU A 30 7.08 1.49 -1.90
N LEU A 31 5.84 1.61 -2.37
CA LEU A 31 4.69 0.83 -1.87
C LEU A 31 4.89 -0.67 -2.09
N ALA A 32 5.41 -1.07 -3.26
CA ALA A 32 5.69 -2.47 -3.57
C ALA A 32 6.80 -3.03 -2.66
N LEU A 33 7.86 -2.25 -2.44
CA LEU A 33 9.00 -2.65 -1.62
C LEU A 33 8.61 -2.77 -0.14
N GLY A 34 7.82 -1.84 0.40
CA GLY A 34 7.30 -1.92 1.77
C GLY A 34 6.39 -3.14 2.00
N ASN A 35 5.56 -3.49 1.02
CA ASN A 35 4.68 -4.65 1.10
C ASN A 35 5.47 -5.98 1.09
N ILE A 36 6.53 -6.08 0.28
CA ILE A 36 7.43 -7.25 0.25
C ILE A 36 8.24 -7.37 1.55
N LEU A 37 8.79 -6.26 2.06
CA LEU A 37 9.53 -6.23 3.33
C LEU A 37 8.64 -6.63 4.50
N PHE A 38 7.43 -6.08 4.59
CA PHE A 38 6.48 -6.38 5.67
C PHE A 38 6.10 -7.86 5.71
N LEU A 39 5.78 -8.44 4.55
CA LEU A 39 5.42 -9.87 4.43
C LEU A 39 6.61 -10.78 4.79
N THR A 40 7.81 -10.40 4.36
CA THR A 40 9.05 -11.12 4.67
C THR A 40 9.36 -11.07 6.17
N GLY A 41 9.18 -9.91 6.81
CA GLY A 41 9.36 -9.74 8.25
C GLY A 41 8.43 -10.64 9.07
N ILE A 42 7.12 -10.61 8.78
CA ILE A 42 6.13 -11.47 9.46
C ILE A 42 6.43 -12.95 9.25
N THR A 43 6.85 -13.32 8.03
CA THR A 43 7.25 -14.70 7.71
C THR A 43 8.40 -15.18 8.59
N ILE A 44 9.39 -14.33 8.83
CA ILE A 44 10.55 -14.63 9.66
C ILE A 44 10.18 -14.72 11.15
N VAL A 45 9.22 -13.91 11.62
CA VAL A 45 8.70 -13.99 13.00
C VAL A 45 7.94 -15.29 13.26
N ILE A 46 7.18 -15.79 12.27
CA ILE A 46 6.35 -17.01 12.40
C ILE A 46 7.12 -18.32 12.13
N GLY A 47 8.13 -18.30 11.24
CA GLY A 47 9.01 -19.44 10.95
C GLY A 47 9.19 -19.72 9.44
N PRO A 48 10.42 -19.89 8.93
CA PRO A 48 10.73 -19.97 7.49
C PRO A 48 10.31 -21.28 6.79
N LYS A 49 10.01 -22.34 7.56
CA LYS A 49 9.92 -23.73 7.06
C LYS A 49 8.61 -24.05 6.32
N LYS A 50 7.55 -23.28 6.54
CA LYS A 50 6.22 -23.50 5.95
C LYS A 50 5.84 -22.43 4.92
N THR A 51 6.64 -21.37 4.79
CA THR A 51 6.26 -20.19 4.00
C THR A 51 6.83 -20.17 2.60
N PHE A 52 7.88 -20.96 2.29
CA PHE A 52 8.33 -21.15 0.90
C PHE A 52 7.24 -21.81 0.03
N TYR A 53 6.37 -22.63 0.64
CA TYR A 53 5.21 -23.24 -0.04
C TYR A 53 3.99 -22.28 -0.12
N PHE A 54 3.99 -21.18 0.62
CA PHE A 54 2.95 -20.13 0.62
C PHE A 54 3.34 -18.91 -0.23
N PHE A 55 4.62 -18.82 -0.64
CA PHE A 55 5.23 -17.75 -1.42
C PHE A 55 4.71 -17.64 -2.87
N SER A 56 3.69 -18.44 -3.24
CA SER A 56 3.24 -18.58 -4.64
C SER A 56 1.83 -18.04 -4.96
N ARG A 57 0.97 -17.56 -4.02
CA ARG A 57 -0.43 -17.30 -4.46
C ARG A 57 -1.30 -16.17 -3.91
N ARG A 58 -1.18 -15.59 -2.69
CA ARG A 58 -2.38 -14.89 -2.14
C ARG A 58 -2.16 -13.65 -1.27
N ASN A 59 -1.46 -12.61 -1.72
CA ASN A 59 -1.59 -11.30 -1.06
C ASN A 59 -1.62 -10.08 -2.00
N LYS A 60 -2.03 -10.28 -3.25
CA LYS A 60 -1.98 -9.25 -4.30
C LYS A 60 -3.18 -8.29 -4.37
N VAL A 61 -4.05 -8.27 -3.36
CA VAL A 61 -5.37 -7.61 -3.51
C VAL A 61 -5.48 -6.30 -2.71
N ARG A 62 -4.86 -6.21 -1.53
CA ARG A 62 -5.07 -5.04 -0.64
C ARG A 62 -4.35 -3.78 -1.12
N GLY A 63 -3.14 -3.90 -1.65
CA GLY A 63 -2.37 -2.76 -2.18
C GLY A 63 -2.99 -2.15 -3.43
N THR A 64 -3.47 -2.99 -4.36
CA THR A 64 -4.17 -2.54 -5.57
C THR A 64 -5.51 -1.89 -5.23
N ILE A 65 -6.25 -2.41 -4.25
CA ILE A 65 -7.51 -1.78 -3.80
C ILE A 65 -7.27 -0.38 -3.26
N CYS A 66 -6.26 -0.16 -2.40
CA CYS A 66 -5.98 1.19 -1.89
C CYS A 66 -5.55 2.16 -3.00
N PHE A 67 -4.75 1.70 -3.96
CA PHE A 67 -4.28 2.53 -5.07
C PHE A 67 -5.42 2.93 -6.02
N ILE A 68 -6.28 1.98 -6.37
CA ILE A 68 -7.47 2.25 -7.19
C ILE A 68 -8.45 3.13 -6.42
N THR A 69 -8.66 2.87 -5.13
CA THR A 69 -9.53 3.70 -4.29
C THR A 69 -9.05 5.16 -4.25
N GLY A 70 -7.74 5.39 -4.08
CA GLY A 70 -7.15 6.74 -4.07
C GLY A 70 -7.30 7.48 -5.41
N ILE A 71 -7.02 6.80 -6.53
CA ILE A 71 -7.17 7.39 -7.87
C ILE A 71 -8.63 7.72 -8.16
N VAL A 72 -9.55 6.80 -7.86
CA VAL A 72 -10.99 7.01 -8.06
C VAL A 72 -11.47 8.19 -7.22
N LEU A 73 -11.04 8.31 -5.96
CA LEU A 73 -11.46 9.40 -5.07
C LEU A 73 -10.95 10.77 -5.57
N SER A 74 -9.72 10.83 -6.08
CA SER A 74 -9.11 12.05 -6.60
C SER A 74 -9.81 12.54 -7.88
N VAL A 75 -10.13 11.62 -8.80
CA VAL A 75 -10.89 11.94 -10.02
C VAL A 75 -12.32 12.38 -9.69
N TRP A 76 -12.95 11.77 -8.69
CA TRP A 76 -14.32 12.09 -8.30
C TRP A 76 -14.44 13.51 -7.71
N VAL A 77 -13.49 13.91 -6.87
CA VAL A 77 -13.40 15.27 -6.32
C VAL A 77 -13.21 16.31 -7.42
N PHE A 78 -12.32 16.04 -8.39
CA PHE A 78 -12.09 16.96 -9.50
C PHE A 78 -13.32 17.10 -10.41
N PHE A 79 -13.97 15.99 -10.74
CA PHE A 79 -15.19 15.99 -11.56
C PHE A 79 -16.34 16.75 -10.87
N PHE A 80 -16.52 16.54 -9.56
CA PHE A 80 -17.54 17.25 -8.79
C PHE A 80 -17.31 18.77 -8.78
N PHE A 81 -16.06 19.22 -8.59
CA PHE A 81 -15.72 20.64 -8.62
C PHE A 81 -15.99 21.27 -10.00
N PHE A 82 -15.63 20.56 -11.08
CA PHE A 82 -15.88 21.01 -12.46
C PHE A 82 -17.38 21.13 -12.78
N PHE A 83 -18.19 20.17 -12.33
CA PHE A 83 -19.64 20.19 -12.51
C PHE A 83 -20.29 21.36 -11.75
N LEU A 84 -19.89 21.59 -10.50
CA LEU A 84 -20.36 22.73 -9.69
C LEU A 84 -20.01 24.08 -10.34
N SER A 85 -18.80 24.20 -10.89
CA SER A 85 -18.35 25.39 -11.61
C SER A 85 -19.21 25.66 -12.86
N SER A 86 -19.55 24.60 -13.61
CA SER A 86 -20.37 24.71 -14.82
C SER A 86 -21.83 25.13 -14.54
N HIS A 87 -22.42 24.63 -13.44
CA HIS A 87 -23.79 24.98 -13.07
C HIS A 87 -23.92 26.42 -12.52
N SER A 88 -22.86 26.93 -11.89
CA SER A 88 -22.78 28.31 -11.42
C SER A 88 -22.61 29.30 -12.58
N LEU A 89 -21.90 28.93 -13.66
CA LEU A 89 -21.72 29.78 -14.84
C LEU A 89 -22.96 29.92 -15.74
N LEU A 90 -23.88 28.95 -15.72
CA LEU A 90 -25.13 28.99 -16.49
C LEU A 90 -26.21 29.90 -15.87
N GLN A 91 -25.98 30.42 -14.66
CA GLN A 91 -26.89 31.31 -13.95
C GLN A 91 -26.48 32.80 -14.05
N PHE A 92 -25.41 33.12 -14.80
CA PHE A 92 -24.94 34.48 -15.08
C PHE A 92 -25.15 34.87 -16.54
#